data_AF-A0A7S3ID34-F1
#
_entry.id   AF-A0A7S3ID34-F1
#
_cell.length_a   1.000
_cell.length_b   1.000
_cell.length_c   1.000
_cell.angle_alpha   90.00
_cell.angle_beta   90.00
_cell.angle_gamma   90.00
#
_symmetry.space_group_name_H-M   'P 1'
#
loop_
_entity.id
_entity.type
_entity.pdbx_description
1 polymer ?
#
loop_
_entity_poly.entity_id
_entity_poly.type
_entity_poly.pdbx_seq_one_letter_code
_entity_poly.pdbx_strand_id
1 'polypeptide(L)'
;MEGWPPEANYLFLGDYQGRGPMQVETVLLLLAFKVKYPENFFLLRGNHECHSLAYIYGFNKSLLEWEGKSKIALAGPNQKDCRLFKKFISVFEQLPVAALIDDKILCMHGGLSQ
;
A
#
# COMPACT_ATOMS: atom_id res chain seq x y z
N MET A 1 -0.74 14.73 -20.91
CA MET A 1 -1.97 15.28 -20.32
C MET A 1 -2.18 14.56 -19.01
N GLU A 2 -2.19 15.31 -17.91
CA GLU A 2 -2.70 14.84 -16.62
C GLU A 2 -4.23 14.73 -16.76
N GLY A 3 -4.82 13.62 -16.35
CA GLY A 3 -6.25 13.34 -16.52
C GLY A 3 -6.73 12.43 -15.39
N TRP A 4 -8.00 12.52 -15.01
CA TRP A 4 -8.54 11.67 -13.96
C TRP A 4 -8.87 10.28 -14.50
N PRO A 5 -8.97 9.24 -13.65
CA PRO A 5 -9.67 8.03 -14.03
C PRO A 5 -11.18 8.32 -14.19
N PRO A 6 -11.84 7.83 -15.25
CA PRO A 6 -11.36 6.81 -16.20
C PRO A 6 -10.73 7.37 -17.49
N GLU A 7 -10.60 8.69 -17.65
CA GLU A 7 -10.05 9.31 -18.86
C GLU A 7 -8.55 9.00 -19.08
N ALA A 8 -7.84 8.63 -18.01
CA ALA A 8 -6.46 8.18 -18.04
C ALA A 8 -6.25 6.88 -17.25
N ASN A 9 -5.32 6.06 -17.74
CA ASN A 9 -4.84 4.87 -17.04
C ASN A 9 -3.68 5.22 -16.12
N TYR A 10 -3.70 4.68 -14.91
CA TYR A 10 -2.67 4.85 -13.89
C TYR A 10 -2.07 3.51 -13.52
N LEU A 11 -0.74 3.43 -13.55
CA LEU A 11 0.03 2.33 -13.00
C LEU A 11 0.94 2.89 -11.91
N PHE A 12 0.69 2.51 -10.66
CA PHE A 12 1.58 2.80 -9.55
C PHE A 12 2.53 1.63 -9.32
N LEU A 13 3.80 1.94 -9.05
CA LEU A 13 4.86 0.93 -8.96
C LEU A 13 5.11 0.38 -7.55
N GLY A 14 4.44 0.90 -6.51
CA GLY A 14 4.62 0.46 -5.12
C GLY A 14 5.02 1.59 -4.16
N ASP A 15 5.40 1.22 -2.93
CA ASP A 15 5.83 2.10 -1.84
C ASP A 15 4.80 3.16 -1.45
N TYR A 16 3.58 2.69 -1.18
CA TYR A 16 2.45 3.52 -0.73
C TYR A 16 2.57 3.91 0.74
N GLN A 17 3.25 3.07 1.53
CA GLN A 17 3.48 3.26 2.95
C GLN A 17 4.98 3.34 3.27
N GLY A 18 5.35 3.91 4.42
CA GLY A 18 6.69 3.74 4.99
C GLY A 18 7.27 5.00 5.64
N ARG A 19 7.17 6.17 5.01
CA ARG A 19 7.90 7.38 5.48
C ARG A 19 7.03 8.62 5.65
N GLY A 20 5.81 8.62 5.12
CA GLY A 20 4.92 9.78 5.17
C GLY A 20 3.95 9.74 6.37
N PRO A 21 3.57 10.90 6.95
CA PRO A 21 2.63 10.96 8.06
C PRO A 21 1.20 10.55 7.65
N MET A 22 0.84 10.72 6.37
CA MET A 22 -0.49 10.43 5.81
C MET A 22 -0.56 9.05 5.11
N GLN A 23 0.30 8.11 5.51
CA GLN A 23 0.42 6.81 4.82
C GLN A 23 -0.86 5.97 4.86
N VAL A 24 -1.67 6.09 5.92
CA VAL A 24 -2.94 5.36 6.02
C VAL A 24 -3.94 5.92 4.99
N GLU A 25 -4.06 7.25 4.93
CA GLU A 25 -4.93 7.96 4.00
C GLU A 25 -4.52 7.74 2.55
N THR A 26 -3.21 7.75 2.26
CA THR A 26 -2.68 7.45 0.93
C THR A 26 -3.08 6.05 0.47
N VAL A 27 -2.84 5.02 1.29
CA VAL A 27 -3.20 3.64 0.93
C VAL A 27 -4.72 3.51 0.76
N LEU A 28 -5.52 4.09 1.65
CA LEU A 28 -6.99 4.06 1.56
C LEU A 28 -7.50 4.73 0.28
N LEU A 29 -6.93 5.88 -0.09
CA LEU A 29 -7.30 6.60 -1.32
C LEU A 29 -7.00 5.73 -2.55
N LEU A 30 -5.80 5.17 -2.64
CA LEU A 30 -5.40 4.32 -3.75
C LEU A 30 -6.28 3.07 -3.87
N LEU A 31 -6.62 2.43 -2.75
CA LEU A 31 -7.53 1.30 -2.73
C LEU A 31 -8.95 1.70 -3.16
N ALA A 32 -9.45 2.87 -2.73
CA ALA A 32 -10.74 3.39 -3.17
C ALA A 32 -10.76 3.64 -4.68
N PHE A 33 -9.70 4.22 -5.24
CA PHE A 33 -9.55 4.37 -6.70
C PHE A 33 -9.48 3.01 -7.40
N LYS A 34 -8.76 2.03 -6.86
CA LYS A 34 -8.72 0.68 -7.43
C LYS A 34 -10.10 0.01 -7.47
N VAL A 35 -10.91 0.20 -6.42
CA VAL A 35 -12.29 -0.33 -6.37
C VAL A 35 -13.20 0.40 -7.35
N LYS A 36 -13.07 1.73 -7.46
CA LYS A 36 -13.91 2.55 -8.33
C LYS A 36 -13.56 2.40 -9.82
N TYR A 37 -12.29 2.21 -10.14
CA TYR A 37 -11.77 2.15 -11.51
C TYR A 37 -10.87 0.92 -11.72
N PRO A 38 -11.42 -0.30 -11.61
CA PRO A 38 -10.63 -1.53 -11.65
C PRO A 38 -9.86 -1.74 -12.96
N GLU A 39 -10.38 -1.22 -14.08
CA GLU A 39 -9.81 -1.36 -15.44
C GLU A 39 -8.84 -0.23 -15.82
N ASN A 40 -8.72 0.83 -15.01
CA ASN A 40 -7.90 2.00 -15.33
C ASN A 40 -6.87 2.32 -14.24
N PHE A 41 -7.05 1.79 -13.03
CA PHE A 41 -6.19 2.08 -11.88
C PHE A 41 -5.50 0.80 -11.42
N PHE A 42 -4.18 0.74 -11.56
CA PHE A 42 -3.35 -0.44 -11.30
C PHE A 42 -2.32 -0.13 -10.22
N LEU A 43 -2.19 -1.04 -9.28
CA LEU A 43 -1.28 -0.93 -8.14
C LEU A 43 -0.35 -2.13 -8.13
N LEU A 44 0.96 -1.90 -8.22
CA LEU A 44 1.96 -2.94 -8.00
C LEU A 44 2.42 -2.97 -6.55
N ARG A 45 3.02 -4.08 -6.14
CA ARG A 45 3.61 -4.27 -4.83
C ARG A 45 5.02 -3.69 -4.78
N GLY A 46 5.26 -2.75 -3.88
CA GLY A 46 6.61 -2.27 -3.55
C GLY A 46 7.26 -3.09 -2.44
N ASN A 47 8.51 -2.76 -2.12
CA ASN A 47 9.22 -3.45 -1.04
C ASN A 47 8.63 -3.08 0.32
N HIS A 48 8.07 -1.88 0.45
CA HIS A 48 7.41 -1.47 1.67
C HIS A 48 6.08 -2.24 1.91
N GLU A 49 5.41 -2.76 0.90
CA GLU A 49 4.16 -3.54 1.03
C GLU A 49 4.41 -5.00 1.48
N CYS A 50 5.21 -5.20 2.52
CA CYS A 50 5.43 -6.49 3.17
C CYS A 50 5.33 -6.40 4.69
N HIS A 51 5.05 -7.53 5.34
CA HIS A 51 4.81 -7.58 6.80
C HIS A 51 5.97 -6.97 7.60
N SER A 52 7.21 -7.34 7.31
CA SER A 52 8.39 -6.91 8.07
C SER A 52 8.61 -5.41 7.96
N LEU A 53 8.65 -4.86 6.74
CA LEU A 53 8.92 -3.44 6.54
C LEU A 53 7.74 -2.57 6.96
N ALA A 54 6.49 -2.97 6.70
CA ALA A 54 5.33 -2.25 7.22
C ALA A 54 5.31 -2.18 8.76
N TYR A 55 5.79 -3.22 9.45
CA TYR A 55 5.93 -3.20 10.90
C TYR A 55 7.07 -2.28 11.36
N ILE A 56 8.28 -2.46 10.80
CA ILE A 56 9.49 -1.71 11.18
C ILE A 56 9.33 -0.21 10.92
N TYR A 57 8.73 0.16 9.78
CA TYR A 57 8.48 1.55 9.41
C TYR A 57 7.22 2.15 10.05
N GLY A 58 6.58 1.43 10.97
CA GLY A 58 5.57 2.00 11.85
C GLY A 58 4.18 2.13 11.23
N PHE A 59 3.87 1.46 10.12
CA PHE A 59 2.51 1.43 9.58
C PHE A 59 1.50 0.85 10.57
N ASN A 60 1.90 -0.21 11.28
CA ASN A 60 1.11 -0.77 12.38
C ASN A 60 0.78 0.28 13.45
N LYS A 61 1.75 1.13 13.80
CA LYS A 61 1.56 2.21 14.77
C LYS A 61 0.62 3.28 14.22
N SER A 62 0.81 3.72 12.97
CA SER A 62 -0.09 4.68 12.32
C SER A 62 -1.54 4.18 12.26
N LEU A 63 -1.75 2.88 12.00
CA LEU A 63 -3.09 2.29 12.04
C LEU A 63 -3.70 2.30 13.44
N LEU A 64 -2.93 1.97 14.48
CA LEU A 64 -3.43 2.01 15.85
C LEU A 64 -3.75 3.44 16.31
N GLU A 65 -2.95 4.43 15.89
CA GLU A 65 -3.23 5.85 16.12
C GLU A 65 -4.50 6.30 15.37
N TRP A 66 -4.68 5.86 14.12
CA TRP A 66 -5.87 6.14 13.31
C TRP A 66 -7.15 5.48 13.89
N GLU A 67 -7.02 4.30 14.52
CA GLU A 67 -8.10 3.65 15.30
C GLU A 67 -8.45 4.41 16.60
N GLY A 68 -7.75 5.50 16.93
CA GLY A 68 -7.98 6.28 18.14
C GLY A 68 -7.42 5.64 19.40
N LYS A 69 -6.49 4.67 19.30
CA LYS A 69 -5.88 4.07 20.49
C LYS A 69 -4.89 5.05 21.13
N SER A 70 -5.07 5.29 22.43
CA SER A 70 -4.18 6.15 23.22
C SER A 70 -2.73 5.66 23.19
N LYS A 71 -1.76 6.59 23.20
CA LYS A 71 -0.32 6.31 23.24
C LYS A 71 0.10 5.34 24.37
N ILE A 72 -0.66 5.31 25.46
CA ILE A 72 -0.44 4.40 26.59
C ILE A 72 -0.77 2.94 26.21
N ALA A 73 -1.81 2.72 25.40
CA ALA A 73 -2.16 1.40 24.86
C ALA A 73 -1.18 0.94 23.77
N LEU A 74 -0.44 1.86 23.14
CA LEU A 74 0.58 1.58 22.13
C LEU A 74 1.93 1.11 22.73
N ALA A 75 2.14 1.27 24.04
CA ALA A 75 3.37 0.89 24.74
C ALA A 75 3.33 -0.51 25.40
N GLY A 76 2.16 -1.17 25.38
CA GLY A 76 1.95 -2.50 25.96
C GLY A 76 2.03 -3.65 24.94
N PRO A 77 1.95 -4.91 25.39
CA PRO A 77 2.03 -6.11 24.52
C PRO A 77 0.95 -6.18 23.43
N ASN A 78 -0.11 -5.39 23.55
CA ASN A 78 -1.25 -5.33 22.63
C ASN A 78 -0.93 -4.68 21.28
N GLN A 79 0.26 -4.11 21.08
CA GLN A 79 0.69 -3.58 19.78
C GLN A 79 0.73 -4.66 18.68
N LYS A 80 0.83 -5.94 19.07
CA LYS A 80 0.87 -7.09 18.16
C LYS A 80 -0.50 -7.45 17.55
N ASP A 81 -1.60 -6.93 18.10
CA ASP A 81 -2.97 -7.28 17.69
C ASP A 81 -3.72 -6.13 16.99
N CYS A 82 -3.05 -5.40 16.10
CA CYS A 82 -3.77 -4.53 15.18
C CYS A 82 -4.53 -5.37 14.14
N ARG A 83 -5.86 -5.40 14.24
CA ARG A 83 -6.73 -6.11 13.30
C ARG A 83 -6.64 -5.51 11.89
N LEU A 84 -6.55 -4.18 11.78
CA LEU A 84 -6.39 -3.51 10.50
C LEU A 84 -5.05 -3.85 9.84
N PHE A 85 -3.96 -3.92 10.61
CA PHE A 85 -2.65 -4.29 10.07
C PHE A 85 -2.70 -5.65 9.39
N LYS A 86 -3.28 -6.67 10.04
CA LYS A 86 -3.45 -8.01 9.46
C LYS A 86 -4.24 -7.96 8.14
N LYS A 87 -5.29 -7.12 8.05
CA LYS A 87 -6.06 -6.93 6.81
C LYS A 87 -5.25 -6.24 5.71
N PHE A 88 -4.51 -5.18 6.03
CA PHE A 88 -3.67 -4.49 5.05
C PHE A 88 -2.55 -5.40 4.54
N ILE A 89 -1.92 -6.20 5.40
CA ILE A 89 -0.94 -7.19 4.95
C ILE A 89 -1.56 -8.19 3.97
N SER A 90 -2.76 -8.70 4.27
CA SER A 90 -3.47 -9.59 3.33
C SER A 90 -3.77 -8.91 1.99
N VAL A 91 -4.10 -7.61 1.97
CA VAL A 91 -4.28 -6.86 0.71
C VAL A 91 -2.95 -6.72 -0.03
N PHE A 92 -1.87 -6.35 0.66
CA PHE A 92 -0.53 -6.19 0.07
C PHE A 92 0.01 -7.49 -0.54
N GLU A 93 -0.34 -8.64 0.04
CA GLU A 93 0.00 -9.96 -0.51
C GLU A 93 -0.71 -10.28 -1.83
N GLN A 94 -1.84 -9.62 -2.13
CA GLN A 94 -2.58 -9.78 -3.39
C GLN A 94 -2.14 -8.79 -4.48
N LEU A 95 -1.26 -7.83 -4.17
CA LEU A 95 -0.81 -6.87 -5.16
C LEU A 95 0.13 -7.54 -6.19
N PRO A 96 -0.10 -7.33 -7.50
CA PRO A 96 0.81 -7.81 -8.54
C PRO A 96 2.23 -7.29 -8.35
N VAL A 97 3.23 -8.11 -8.69
CA VAL A 97 4.65 -7.72 -8.57
C VAL A 97 5.18 -7.00 -9.81
N ALA A 98 4.50 -7.14 -10.95
CA ALA A 98 4.88 -6.54 -12.22
C ALA A 98 3.66 -6.32 -13.12
N ALA A 99 3.80 -5.45 -14.12
CA ALA A 99 2.88 -5.25 -15.21
C ALA A 99 3.65 -5.17 -16.54
N LEU A 100 3.00 -5.60 -17.63
CA LEU A 100 3.53 -5.46 -18.99
C LEU A 100 2.66 -4.46 -19.76
N ILE A 101 3.26 -3.36 -20.22
CA ILE A 101 2.57 -2.34 -21.00
C ILE A 101 2.85 -2.57 -22.49
N ASP A 102 1.78 -2.69 -23.27
CA ASP A 102 1.81 -2.82 -24.74
C ASP A 102 2.77 -3.92 -25.25
N ASP A 103 2.85 -5.03 -24.50
CA ASP A 103 3.77 -6.15 -24.74
C ASP A 103 5.25 -5.78 -24.89
N LYS A 104 5.64 -4.60 -24.39
CA LYS A 104 6.97 -3.99 -24.64
C LYS A 104 7.69 -3.56 -23.37
N ILE A 105 6.96 -2.98 -22.42
CA ILE A 105 7.57 -2.34 -21.26
C ILE A 105 7.18 -3.12 -20.01
N LEU A 106 8.17 -3.80 -19.42
CA LEU A 106 8.04 -4.44 -18.12
C LEU A 106 8.17 -3.38 -17.01
N CYS A 107 7.14 -3.24 -16.20
CA CYS A 107 7.09 -2.35 -15.06
C CYS A 107 7.07 -3.14 -13.75
N MET A 108 7.92 -2.76 -12.80
CA MET A 108 8.05 -3.39 -11.50
C MET A 108 8.70 -2.39 -10.53
N HIS A 109 8.50 -2.58 -9.23
CA HIS A 109 9.00 -1.65 -8.21
C HIS A 109 10.52 -1.55 -8.18
N GLY A 110 11.17 -2.70 -8.07
CA GLY A 110 12.62 -2.83 -8.04
C GLY A 110 13.17 -3.07 -9.45
N GLY A 111 13.68 -4.27 -9.67
CA GLY A 111 14.28 -4.66 -10.94
C GLY A 111 14.58 -6.16 -11.01
N LEU A 112 15.42 -6.52 -11.95
CA LEU A 112 15.70 -7.91 -12.29
C LEU A 112 16.39 -8.68 -11.14
N SER A 113 16.04 -9.96 -11.02
CA SER A 113 16.82 -10.94 -10.26
C SER A 113 17.85 -11.59 -11.18
N GLN A 114 19.00 -11.95 -10.61
CA GLN A 114 20.00 -12.82 -11.26
C GLN A 114 19.51 -14.27 -11.31
#